data_AF-A0A380E236-F1
#
_entry.id   AF-A0A380E236-F1
#
_cell.length_a   1.000
_cell.length_b   1.000
_cell.length_c   1.000
_cell.angle_alpha   90.00
_cell.angle_beta   90.00
_cell.angle_gamma   90.00
#
_symmetry.space_group_name_H-M   'P 1'
#
loop_
_entity.id
_entity.type
_entity.pdbx_description
1 polymer ?
#
loop_
_entity_poly.entity_id
_entity_poly.type
_entity_poly.pdbx_seq_one_letter_code
_entity_poly.pdbx_strand_id
1 'polypeptide(L)' 'MKDAAEKAKKDLSGVSQTQISLPFISAGENGPLHLEVNLTRSKFEELSDSLIRRTMEPTRQAMKDAGLTNQISMKLS' A
#
# COMPACT_ATOMS: atom_id res chain seq x y z
N MET A 1 14.39 5.09 5.42
CA MET A 1 12.90 5.14 5.28
C MET A 1 12.36 4.27 4.15
N LYS A 2 12.97 4.29 2.95
CA LYS A 2 12.53 3.49 1.79
C LYS A 2 12.43 1.98 2.08
N ASP A 3 13.41 1.41 2.79
CA ASP A 3 13.45 -0.04 3.04
C ASP A 3 12.39 -0.50 4.04
N ALA A 4 12.10 0.30 5.07
CA ALA A 4 11.05 0.00 6.04
C ALA A 4 9.65 0.10 5.40
N ALA A 5 9.44 1.06 4.49
CA ALA A 5 8.20 1.14 3.71
C ALA A 5 8.05 -0.08 2.78
N GLU A 6 9.13 -0.50 2.12
CA GLU A 6 9.13 -1.69 1.25
C GLU A 6 8.85 -2.97 2.03
N LYS A 7 9.45 -3.12 3.21
CA LYS A 7 9.19 -4.23 4.11
C LYS A 7 7.73 -4.22 4.59
N ALA A 8 7.23 -3.08 5.05
CA ALA A 8 5.85 -2.97 5.52
C ALA A 8 4.84 -3.33 4.42
N LYS A 9 5.07 -2.86 3.18
CA LYS A 9 4.27 -3.24 2.01
C LYS A 9 4.27 -4.76 1.80
N LYS A 10 5.45 -5.39 1.81
CA LYS A 10 5.58 -6.86 1.63
C LYS A 10 4.85 -7.63 2.72
N ASP A 11 5.01 -7.21 3.98
CA ASP A 11 4.35 -7.84 5.11
C ASP A 11 2.83 -7.71 4.97
N LEU A 12 2.31 -6.53 4.61
CA LEU A 12 0.88 -6.27 4.46
C LEU A 12 0.23 -7.05 3.31
N SER A 13 1.00 -7.54 2.33
CA SER A 13 0.48 -8.51 1.34
C SER A 13 0.12 -9.86 1.97
N GLY A 14 0.74 -10.21 3.11
CA GLY A 14 0.50 -11.49 3.82
C GLY A 14 -0.32 -11.34 5.10
N VAL A 15 -0.12 -10.26 5.87
CA VAL A 15 -0.74 -10.03 7.18
C VAL A 15 -1.66 -8.80 7.21
N SER A 16 -2.58 -8.74 8.17
CA SER A 16 -3.54 -7.64 8.32
C SER A 16 -2.96 -6.38 8.96
N GLN A 17 -1.80 -6.48 9.62
CA GLN A 17 -1.13 -5.37 10.31
C GLN A 17 0.38 -5.63 10.40
N THR A 18 1.18 -4.57 10.32
CA THR A 18 2.62 -4.59 10.55
C THR A 18 3.06 -3.40 11.40
N GLN A 19 4.17 -3.55 12.11
CA GLN A 19 4.79 -2.47 12.87
C GLN A 19 6.02 -1.95 12.14
N ILE A 20 6.05 -0.65 11.91
CA ILE A 20 7.18 0.09 11.37
C ILE A 20 7.93 0.69 12.56
N SER A 21 9.13 0.18 12.83
CA SER A 21 10.05 0.72 13.83
C SER A 21 11.33 1.20 13.14
N LEU A 22 11.58 2.51 13.20
CA LEU A 22 12.81 3.13 12.74
C LEU A 22 13.41 3.93 13.89
N PRO A 23 14.50 3.46 14.50
CA PRO A 23 15.17 4.22 15.52
C PRO A 23 16.04 5.32 14.92
N PHE A 24 16.20 6.43 15.66
CA PHE A 24 17.12 7.52 15.32
C PHE A 24 16.86 8.16 13.93
N ILE A 25 15.60 8.40 13.57
CA ILE A 25 15.24 8.98 12.27
C ILE A 25 15.65 10.45 12.13
N SER A 26 15.78 11.16 13.25
CA SER A 26 16.14 12.58 13.32
C SER A 26 16.51 12.95 14.77
N ALA A 27 16.86 14.21 15.01
CA ALA A 27 17.07 14.78 16.33
C ALA A 27 16.20 16.02 16.50
N GLY A 28 15.34 16.03 17.51
CA GLY A 28 14.55 17.19 17.92
C GLY A 28 15.21 17.93 19.07
N GLU A 29 14.55 18.99 19.55
CA GLU A 29 15.02 19.81 20.68
C GLU A 29 15.25 18.97 21.96
N ASN A 30 14.53 17.85 22.10
CA ASN A 30 14.61 16.95 23.26
C ASN A 30 15.46 15.69 23.01
N GLY A 31 16.24 15.63 21.91
CA GLY A 31 17.10 14.50 21.58
C GLY A 31 16.63 13.64 20.40
N PRO A 32 17.14 12.40 20.26
CA PRO A 32 16.89 11.57 19.09
C PRO A 32 15.41 11.15 18.97
N LEU A 33 14.90 11.19 17.75
CA LEU A 33 13.53 10.83 17.42
C LEU A 33 13.47 9.40 16.83
N HIS A 34 12.51 8.63 17.33
CA HIS A 34 12.20 7.28 16.85
C HIS A 34 10.82 7.31 16.19
N LEU A 35 10.66 6.57 15.10
CA LEU A 35 9.37 6.37 14.46
C LEU A 35 8.86 4.98 14.78
N GLU A 36 7.76 4.91 15.52
CA GLU A 36 7.02 3.68 15.79
C GLU A 36 5.59 3.85 15.31
N VAL A 37 5.22 3.12 14.26
CA VAL A 37 3.89 3.21 13.65
C VAL A 37 3.34 1.81 13.41
N ASN A 38 2.12 1.58 13.90
CA ASN A 38 1.33 0.42 13.54
C ASN A 38 0.50 0.74 12.29
N LEU A 39 0.74 0.00 11.20
CA LEU A 39 0.03 0.18 9.93
C LEU A 39 -0.83 -1.05 9.64
N THR A 40 -2.11 -0.84 9.36
CA THR A 40 -3.05 -1.90 8.97
C THR A 40 -3.15 -2.02 7.46
N ARG A 41 -3.54 -3.20 6.97
CA ARG A 41 -3.79 -3.46 5.55
C ARG A 41 -4.86 -2.52 5.00
N SER A 42 -5.97 -2.37 5.72
CA SER A 42 -7.06 -1.47 5.31
C SER A 42 -6.58 -0.02 5.15
N LYS A 43 -5.74 0.48 6.06
CA LYS A 43 -5.18 1.84 5.90
C LYS A 43 -4.22 1.94 4.72
N PHE A 44 -3.41 0.91 4.49
CA PHE A 44 -2.52 0.85 3.33
C PHE A 44 -3.28 0.82 2.00
N GLU A 45 -4.39 0.09 1.94
CA GLU A 45 -5.30 0.04 0.77
C GLU A 45 -5.95 1.40 0.52
N GLU A 46 -6.43 2.08 1.57
CA GLU A 46 -6.99 3.44 1.46
C GLU A 46 -5.95 4.42 0.87
N LEU A 47 -4.70 4.38 1.35
CA LEU A 47 -3.62 5.22 0.84
C LEU A 47 -3.25 4.89 -0.62
N SER A 48 -3.48 3.65 -1.05
CA SER A 48 -3.11 3.16 -2.38
C SER A 48 -4.28 3.14 -3.38
N ASP A 49 -5.51 3.42 -2.95
CA ASP A 49 -6.73 3.29 -3.77
C ASP A 49 -6.64 4.09 -5.07
N SER A 50 -6.12 5.33 -5.01
CA SER A 50 -5.93 6.16 -6.20
C SER A 50 -4.99 5.52 -7.23
N LEU A 51 -3.94 4.82 -6.79
CA LEU A 51 -3.01 4.11 -7.67
C LEU A 51 -3.67 2.88 -8.29
N ILE A 52 -4.44 2.13 -7.50
CA ILE A 52 -5.21 0.96 -7.98
C ILE A 52 -6.24 1.38 -9.02
N ARG A 53 -6.99 2.47 -8.78
CA ARG A 53 -7.97 2.98 -9.75
C ARG A 53 -7.33 3.37 -11.08
N ARG A 54 -6.12 3.95 -11.05
CA ARG A 54 -5.37 4.28 -12.26
C ARG A 54 -4.94 3.07 -13.07
N THR A 55 -4.78 1.89 -12.45
CA THR A 55 -4.51 0.65 -13.20
C THR A 55 -5.77 0.05 -13.82
N MET A 56 -6.95 0.32 -13.25
CA MET A 56 -8.20 -0.24 -13.77
C MET A 56 -8.61 0.32 -15.13
N GLU A 57 -8.37 1.61 -15.38
CA GLU A 57 -8.74 2.26 -16.65
C GLU A 57 -8.02 1.65 -17.87
N PRO A 58 -6.67 1.54 -17.90
CA PRO A 58 -5.98 0.89 -19.01
C PRO A 58 -6.34 -0.60 -19.12
N THR A 59 -6.59 -1.30 -18.01
CA THR A 59 -7.07 -2.70 -18.07
C THR A 59 -8.44 -2.78 -18.75
N ARG A 60 -9.38 -1.89 -18.42
CA ARG A 60 -10.69 -1.85 -19.08
C ARG A 60 -10.58 -1.50 -20.55
N GLN A 61 -9.69 -0.57 -20.92
CA GLN A 61 -9.46 -0.21 -22.30
C GLN A 61 -8.91 -1.39 -23.11
N ALA A 62 -7.86 -2.05 -22.62
CA ALA A 62 -7.28 -3.23 -23.28
C ALA A 62 -8.31 -4.35 -23.49
N MET A 63 -9.21 -4.56 -22.52
CA MET A 63 -10.29 -5.55 -22.63
C MET A 63 -11.31 -5.18 -23.71
N LYS A 64 -11.68 -3.88 -23.81
CA LYS A 64 -12.56 -3.38 -24.89
C LYS A 64 -11.90 -3.59 -26.25
N ASP A 65 -10.62 -3.25 -26.37
CA ASP A 65 -9.85 -3.41 -27.60
C ASP A 65 -9.74 -4.89 -28.03
N ALA A 66 -9.73 -5.81 -27.05
CA ALA A 66 -9.75 -7.26 -27.28
C ALA A 66 -11.15 -7.84 -27.57
N GLY A 67 -12.21 -7.01 -27.57
CA GLY A 67 -13.59 -7.47 -27.79
C GLY A 67 -14.17 -8.30 -26.62
N LEU A 68 -13.61 -8.19 -25.42
CA LEU A 68 -14.03 -8.93 -24.24
C LEU A 68 -14.95 -8.09 -23.33
N THR A 69 -16.23 -8.46 -23.23
CA THR A 69 -17.21 -7.83 -22.32
C THR A 69 -17.20 -8.47 -20.92
N ASN A 70 -16.26 -8.01 -20.09
CA ASN A 70 -16.19 -7.93 -18.62
C ASN A 70 -16.96 -8.95 -17.71
N GLN A 71 -16.21 -9.82 -17.02
CA GLN A 71 -16.52 -10.29 -15.65
C GLN A 71 -15.23 -10.46 -14.83
N ILE A 72 -14.47 -9.39 -14.61
CA ILE A 72 -13.50 -9.40 -13.49
C ILE A 72 -14.25 -8.91 -12.25
N SER A 73 -15.00 -9.82 -11.63
CA SER A 73 -15.54 -9.61 -10.28
C SER A 73 -14.40 -9.83 -9.28
N MET A 74 -13.46 -8.90 -9.24
CA MET A 74 -12.51 -8.84 -8.13
C MET A 74 -13.27 -8.25 -6.93
N LYS A 75 -14.01 -9.12 -6.24
CA LYS A 75 -14.33 -8.89 -4.83
C LYS A 75 -13.00 -8.69 -4.12
N LEU A 76 -12.70 -7.45 -3.73
CA LEU A 76 -11.79 -7.22 -2.62
C LEU A 76 -12.45 -7.85 -1.39
N SER A 77 -11.88 -8.97 -0.91
CA SER A 77 -12.24 -9.60 0.37
C SER A 77 -11.40 -9.01 1.49
#